data_AF-A0A0C5BFP8-F1
#
_entry.id   AF-A0A0C5BFP8-F1
#
_cell.length_a   1.000
_cell.length_b   1.000
_cell.length_c   1.000
_cell.angle_alpha   90.00
_cell.angle_beta   90.00
_cell.angle_gamma   90.00
#
_symmetry.space_group_name_H-M   'P 1'
#
loop_
_entity.id
_entity.type
_entity.pdbx_description
1 polymer ?
#
loop_
_entity_poly.entity_id
_entity_poly.type
_entity_poly.pdbx_seq_one_letter_code
_entity_poly.pdbx_strand_id
1 'polypeptide(L)'
;MPIWSIHGDGRTVEPGAVVAPDERLRWPATVAIGIQHVVAMFGGTFLVPVLTGFPVATTLLFSGVGTLLFLLITRNRLPSYLGSSFAFIAPVTAATAVGGTGSALAGIVAVGVLLAVVGVLVQIAGLGWINRLMPPVVAGTIVALIGFNLAPTAWVSFQKAPVTATITLAVIILTSVIFRGFLGRVSIFLGVIVGYVVALLQGEIDYSAVAEAAWVGLPPFTFPNFASGSTWSGIAMFVPVVFVLIAENVGHVRGVATMTGASATALTGRALVADGVATTLSGLFGGSGTTTYGENIGVMAATRVYSTSAYWIAGVTAVLLSLSPKVGAIFNSIPPGVLGGATCLLYGLVGVIGITIWIDNRVDFSRPVNQYTAGVALVIAVAGFSFSFGGVQLGGIVLGAAAALVIYHLGNALSR
;
A
#
# COMPACT_ATOMS: atom_id res chain seq x y z
N MET A 1 -23.06 21.41 16.08
CA MET A 1 -23.75 20.54 15.11
C MET A 1 -23.04 19.18 15.10
N PRO A 2 -23.76 18.05 15.00
CA PRO A 2 -23.13 16.74 14.93
C PRO A 2 -22.21 16.66 13.70
N ILE A 3 -21.05 16.00 13.86
CA ILE A 3 -20.03 15.85 12.80
C ILE A 3 -20.58 15.04 11.61
N TRP A 4 -21.51 14.11 11.87
CA TRP A 4 -22.21 13.34 10.85
C TRP A 4 -23.73 13.42 11.02
N SER A 5 -24.45 13.77 9.94
CA SER A 5 -25.90 13.64 9.86
C SER A 5 -26.31 12.19 9.54
N ILE A 6 -27.53 11.79 9.91
CA ILE A 6 -28.06 10.48 9.51
C ILE A 6 -28.56 10.58 8.07
N HIS A 7 -28.12 9.68 7.20
CA HIS A 7 -28.60 9.58 5.83
C HIS A 7 -29.99 8.94 5.80
N GLY A 8 -31.01 9.67 5.36
CA GLY A 8 -32.39 9.17 5.29
C GLY A 8 -32.87 8.58 6.62
N ASP A 9 -33.34 7.33 6.61
CA ASP A 9 -33.74 6.59 7.81
C ASP A 9 -32.57 5.91 8.55
N GLY A 10 -31.38 5.96 7.95
CA GLY A 10 -30.11 5.38 8.39
C GLY A 10 -30.03 3.85 8.31
N ARG A 11 -30.95 3.17 7.62
CA ARG A 11 -30.97 1.70 7.51
C ARG A 11 -30.56 1.21 6.12
N THR A 12 -31.03 1.88 5.07
CA THR A 12 -30.80 1.46 3.68
C THR A 12 -30.32 2.62 2.83
N VAL A 13 -29.49 2.32 1.84
CA VAL A 13 -29.14 3.26 0.78
C VAL A 13 -30.11 3.02 -0.37
N GLU A 14 -30.93 4.02 -0.70
CA GLU A 14 -31.89 3.90 -1.80
C GLU A 14 -31.18 3.71 -3.16
N PRO A 15 -31.80 3.04 -4.14
CA PRO A 15 -31.22 2.90 -5.47
C PRO A 15 -30.87 4.25 -6.09
N GLY A 16 -29.59 4.49 -6.36
CA GLY A 16 -29.12 5.77 -6.89
C GLY A 16 -28.62 6.76 -5.84
N ALA A 17 -28.98 6.58 -4.57
CA ALA A 17 -28.45 7.38 -3.47
C ALA A 17 -27.02 6.95 -3.09
N VAL A 18 -26.32 7.87 -2.44
CA VAL A 18 -24.98 7.67 -1.88
C VAL A 18 -24.94 8.27 -0.48
N VAL A 19 -24.23 7.63 0.45
CA VAL A 19 -23.98 8.22 1.77
C VAL A 19 -22.75 9.11 1.67
N ALA A 20 -22.90 10.41 1.86
CA ALA A 20 -21.81 11.37 1.72
C ALA A 20 -20.76 11.26 2.85
N PRO A 21 -19.55 11.83 2.68
CA PRO A 21 -18.49 11.80 3.70
C PRO A 21 -18.88 12.33 5.09
N ASP A 22 -19.77 13.32 5.12
CA ASP A 22 -20.33 13.98 6.31
C ASP A 22 -21.69 13.39 6.75
N GLU A 23 -22.12 12.30 6.14
CA GLU A 23 -23.30 11.54 6.56
C GLU A 23 -22.89 10.21 7.19
N ARG A 24 -23.82 9.52 7.84
CA ARG A 24 -23.66 8.14 8.30
C ARG A 24 -24.97 7.37 8.28
N LEU A 25 -24.85 6.05 8.25
CA LEU A 25 -25.95 5.14 8.60
C LEU A 25 -26.13 5.10 10.13
N ARG A 26 -27.13 4.34 10.59
CA ARG A 26 -27.25 3.98 12.01
C ARG A 26 -26.02 3.21 12.44
N TRP A 27 -25.64 3.37 13.71
CA TRP A 27 -24.40 2.81 14.25
C TRP A 27 -24.17 1.33 13.95
N PRO A 28 -25.16 0.42 14.05
CA PRO A 28 -24.92 -0.99 13.70
C PRO A 28 -24.47 -1.19 12.26
N ALA A 29 -25.09 -0.47 11.31
CA ALA A 29 -24.71 -0.54 9.89
C ALA A 29 -23.35 0.14 9.64
N THR A 30 -23.11 1.31 10.22
CA THR A 30 -21.79 1.98 10.14
C THR A 30 -20.69 1.10 10.70
N VAL A 31 -20.93 0.40 11.81
CA VAL A 31 -19.96 -0.52 12.42
C VAL A 31 -19.68 -1.70 11.49
N ALA A 32 -20.73 -2.30 10.90
CA ALA A 32 -20.56 -3.39 9.94
C ALA A 32 -19.74 -2.95 8.71
N ILE A 33 -20.02 -1.78 8.13
CA ILE A 33 -19.25 -1.23 7.00
C ILE A 33 -17.81 -0.92 7.42
N GLY A 34 -17.58 -0.39 8.62
CA GLY A 34 -16.23 -0.16 9.15
C GLY A 34 -15.42 -1.44 9.28
N ILE A 35 -16.03 -2.51 9.83
CA ILE A 35 -15.40 -3.84 9.90
C ILE A 35 -15.15 -4.40 8.49
N GLN A 36 -16.07 -4.18 7.55
CA GLN A 36 -15.91 -4.59 6.16
C GLN A 36 -14.68 -3.95 5.51
N HIS A 37 -14.38 -2.69 5.82
CA HIS A 37 -13.15 -2.02 5.38
C HIS A 37 -11.88 -2.64 5.98
N VAL A 38 -11.95 -3.11 7.24
CA VAL A 38 -10.84 -3.86 7.87
C VAL A 38 -10.60 -5.19 7.19
N VAL A 39 -11.66 -5.90 6.80
CA VAL A 39 -11.53 -7.14 6.04
C VAL A 39 -10.95 -6.89 4.64
N ALA A 40 -11.31 -5.77 4.01
CA ALA A 40 -10.86 -5.45 2.66
C ALA A 40 -9.36 -5.12 2.58
N MET A 41 -8.81 -4.43 3.58
CA MET A 41 -7.39 -4.08 3.63
C MET A 41 -6.50 -5.26 4.06
N PHE A 42 -7.10 -6.40 4.41
CA PHE A 42 -6.42 -7.54 5.03
C PHE A 42 -5.24 -8.03 4.18
N GLY A 43 -5.40 -8.07 2.85
CA GLY A 43 -4.34 -8.49 1.94
C GLY A 43 -3.05 -7.71 2.18
N GLY A 44 -3.02 -6.42 1.82
CA GLY A 44 -1.78 -5.66 1.93
C GLY A 44 -1.30 -5.40 3.35
N THR A 45 -2.22 -5.07 4.29
CA THR A 45 -1.82 -4.54 5.60
C THR A 45 -1.10 -5.59 6.45
N PHE A 46 -1.48 -6.86 6.30
CA PHE A 46 -0.88 -7.98 7.02
C PHE A 46 0.21 -8.70 6.24
N LEU A 47 0.12 -8.79 4.90
CA LEU A 47 1.14 -9.48 4.12
C LEU A 47 2.48 -8.74 4.13
N VAL A 48 2.49 -7.40 4.06
CA VAL A 48 3.73 -6.62 4.07
C VAL A 48 4.59 -6.90 5.32
N PRO A 49 4.08 -6.79 6.57
CA PRO A 49 4.89 -7.07 7.75
C PRO A 49 5.36 -8.53 7.79
N VAL A 50 4.54 -9.49 7.37
CA VAL A 50 4.95 -10.91 7.27
C VAL A 50 6.12 -11.08 6.28
N LEU A 51 6.05 -10.44 5.12
CA LEU A 51 7.09 -10.52 4.08
C LEU A 51 8.38 -9.79 4.44
N THR A 52 8.28 -8.74 5.27
CA THR A 52 9.43 -7.92 5.69
C THR A 52 10.00 -8.31 7.06
N GLY A 53 9.33 -9.24 7.78
CA GLY A 53 9.70 -9.63 9.13
C GLY A 53 9.36 -8.57 10.20
N PHE A 54 8.51 -7.60 9.87
CA PHE A 54 8.07 -6.58 10.83
C PHE A 54 6.94 -7.13 11.72
N PRO A 55 6.75 -6.61 12.94
CA PRO A 55 5.65 -7.05 13.79
C PRO A 55 4.30 -6.66 13.20
N VAL A 56 3.50 -7.67 12.85
CA VAL A 56 2.14 -7.52 12.31
C VAL A 56 1.27 -6.64 13.19
N ALA A 57 1.30 -6.87 14.51
CA ALA A 57 0.53 -6.10 15.48
C ALA A 57 0.91 -4.61 15.44
N THR A 58 2.20 -4.29 15.39
CA THR A 58 2.69 -2.90 15.36
C THR A 58 2.32 -2.20 14.06
N THR A 59 2.48 -2.88 12.94
CA THR A 59 2.03 -2.35 11.64
C THR A 59 0.52 -2.10 11.63
N LEU A 60 -0.29 -3.00 12.19
CA LEU A 60 -1.74 -2.82 12.29
C LEU A 60 -2.12 -1.65 13.21
N LEU A 61 -1.43 -1.50 14.35
CA LEU A 61 -1.63 -0.36 15.27
C LEU A 61 -1.43 0.96 14.53
N PHE A 62 -0.31 1.12 13.84
CA PHE A 62 0.03 2.38 13.16
C PHE A 62 -0.73 2.59 11.84
N SER A 63 -1.23 1.53 11.21
CA SER A 63 -2.24 1.62 10.16
C SER A 63 -3.56 2.20 10.69
N GLY A 64 -4.03 1.71 11.85
CA GLY A 64 -5.22 2.22 12.52
C GLY A 64 -5.05 3.68 12.97
N VAL A 65 -3.99 3.97 13.74
CA VAL A 65 -3.65 5.33 14.20
C VAL A 65 -3.44 6.27 13.01
N GLY A 66 -2.72 5.83 11.98
CA GLY A 66 -2.50 6.58 10.75
C GLY A 66 -3.81 6.93 10.05
N THR A 67 -4.76 6.00 9.97
CA THR A 67 -6.09 6.25 9.43
C THR A 67 -6.84 7.31 10.23
N LEU A 68 -6.82 7.25 11.56
CA LEU A 68 -7.46 8.27 12.40
C LEU A 68 -6.83 9.65 12.20
N LEU A 69 -5.49 9.72 12.14
CA LEU A 69 -4.76 10.95 11.85
C LEU A 69 -5.07 11.48 10.45
N PHE A 70 -5.21 10.60 9.46
CA PHE A 70 -5.59 10.97 8.10
C PHE A 70 -6.94 11.65 8.06
N LEU A 71 -7.94 11.08 8.74
CA LEU A 71 -9.27 11.67 8.83
C LEU A 71 -9.24 13.04 9.53
N LEU A 72 -8.42 13.20 10.57
CA LEU A 72 -8.23 14.49 11.25
C LEU A 72 -7.57 15.54 10.35
N ILE A 73 -6.45 15.21 9.70
CA ILE A 73 -5.69 16.13 8.84
C ILE A 73 -6.51 16.54 7.61
N THR A 74 -7.29 15.62 7.04
CA THR A 74 -8.19 15.88 5.92
C THR A 74 -9.53 16.47 6.35
N ARG A 75 -9.74 16.68 7.65
CA ARG A 75 -10.94 17.27 8.28
C ARG A 75 -12.23 16.50 7.99
N ASN A 76 -12.18 15.16 7.98
CA ASN A 76 -13.32 14.27 7.67
C ASN A 76 -13.95 14.51 6.28
N ARG A 77 -13.19 15.06 5.32
CA ARG A 77 -13.69 15.32 3.97
C ARG A 77 -13.21 14.33 2.93
N LEU A 78 -12.27 13.45 3.30
CA LEU A 78 -11.70 12.45 2.40
C LEU A 78 -11.80 11.06 3.04
N PRO A 79 -12.79 10.24 2.66
CA PRO A 79 -12.90 8.86 3.15
C PRO A 79 -11.74 8.03 2.57
N SER A 80 -10.83 7.61 3.44
CA SER A 80 -9.71 6.75 3.07
C SER A 80 -9.19 5.98 4.26
N TYR A 81 -8.60 4.83 3.98
CA TYR A 81 -7.90 4.00 4.94
C TYR A 81 -6.42 3.96 4.58
N LEU A 82 -5.54 4.03 5.59
CA LEU A 82 -4.10 3.90 5.42
C LEU A 82 -3.63 2.50 5.82
N GLY A 83 -3.11 1.74 4.86
CA GLY A 83 -2.52 0.42 5.10
C GLY A 83 -1.07 0.35 4.63
N SER A 84 -0.44 -0.80 4.79
CA SER A 84 0.96 -1.03 4.42
C SER A 84 1.18 -0.90 2.91
N SER A 85 2.19 -0.14 2.47
CA SER A 85 2.49 -0.02 1.04
C SER A 85 3.48 -1.09 0.57
N PHE A 86 3.13 -1.76 -0.53
CA PHE A 86 4.00 -2.75 -1.17
C PHE A 86 5.31 -2.16 -1.70
N ALA A 87 5.34 -0.86 -1.98
CA ALA A 87 6.52 -0.16 -2.46
C ALA A 87 7.69 -0.20 -1.44
N PHE A 88 7.41 -0.45 -0.16
CA PHE A 88 8.44 -0.58 0.86
C PHE A 88 9.09 -1.97 0.93
N ILE A 89 8.51 -3.03 0.35
CA ILE A 89 9.00 -4.41 0.56
C ILE A 89 10.47 -4.55 0.13
N ALA A 90 10.80 -4.17 -1.11
CA ALA A 90 12.15 -4.29 -1.64
C ALA A 90 13.19 -3.43 -0.88
N PRO A 91 12.97 -2.12 -0.63
CA PRO A 91 13.96 -1.33 0.10
C PRO A 91 14.06 -1.71 1.59
N VAL A 92 12.98 -2.18 2.23
CA VAL A 92 13.02 -2.69 3.60
C VAL A 92 13.87 -3.95 3.70
N THR A 93 13.67 -4.92 2.80
CA THR A 93 14.46 -6.16 2.82
C THR A 93 15.93 -5.89 2.54
N ALA A 94 16.24 -5.01 1.58
CA ALA A 94 17.61 -4.59 1.28
C ALA A 94 18.28 -3.86 2.45
N ALA A 95 17.60 -2.87 3.06
CA ALA A 95 18.15 -2.11 4.18
C ALA A 95 18.30 -2.96 5.44
N THR A 96 17.40 -3.92 5.67
CA THR A 96 17.50 -4.87 6.78
C THR A 96 18.70 -5.79 6.62
N ALA A 97 19.00 -6.25 5.40
CA ALA A 97 20.17 -7.10 5.14
C ALA A 97 21.51 -6.37 5.39
N VAL A 98 21.57 -5.05 5.18
CA VAL A 98 22.80 -4.26 5.32
C VAL A 98 22.98 -3.68 6.73
N GLY A 99 21.90 -3.21 7.35
CA GLY A 99 21.96 -2.43 8.60
C GLY A 99 20.94 -2.84 9.66
N GLY A 100 20.28 -3.99 9.48
CA GLY A 100 19.23 -4.48 10.37
C GLY A 100 17.92 -3.67 10.29
N THR A 101 16.93 -4.10 11.08
CA THR A 101 15.58 -3.50 11.08
C THR A 101 15.60 -2.00 11.38
N GLY A 102 16.50 -1.54 12.26
CA GLY A 102 16.62 -0.11 12.59
C GLY A 102 16.99 0.76 11.38
N SER A 103 17.78 0.24 10.43
CA SER A 103 18.12 0.94 9.18
C SER A 103 16.91 1.05 8.25
N ALA A 104 16.14 -0.04 8.11
CA ALA A 104 14.91 -0.04 7.32
C ALA A 104 13.86 0.94 7.88
N LEU A 105 13.70 0.97 9.21
CA LEU A 105 12.80 1.91 9.89
C LEU A 105 13.22 3.36 9.70
N ALA A 106 14.52 3.66 9.74
CA ALA A 106 15.02 5.00 9.43
C ALA A 106 14.71 5.42 7.99
N GLY A 107 14.78 4.48 7.04
CA GLY A 107 14.34 4.69 5.65
C GLY A 107 12.84 5.01 5.55
N ILE A 108 11.99 4.27 6.28
CA ILE A 108 10.54 4.53 6.35
C ILE A 108 10.25 5.92 6.92
N VAL A 109 10.91 6.29 8.02
CA VAL A 109 10.78 7.62 8.63
C VAL A 109 11.19 8.71 7.62
N ALA A 110 12.32 8.54 6.92
CA ALA A 110 12.77 9.50 5.92
C ALA A 110 11.76 9.66 4.78
N VAL A 111 11.18 8.57 4.26
CA VAL A 111 10.12 8.63 3.25
C VAL A 111 8.89 9.35 3.78
N GLY A 112 8.45 9.04 5.00
CA GLY A 112 7.29 9.69 5.61
C GLY A 112 7.48 11.21 5.73
N VAL A 113 8.65 11.65 6.21
CA VAL A 113 8.98 13.08 6.32
C VAL A 113 9.02 13.72 4.94
N LEU A 114 9.68 13.10 3.97
CA LEU A 114 9.75 13.62 2.60
C LEU A 114 8.37 13.72 1.95
N LEU A 115 7.52 12.72 2.13
CA LEU A 115 6.15 12.72 1.62
C LEU A 115 5.31 13.81 2.27
N ALA A 116 5.47 14.04 3.58
CA ALA A 116 4.79 15.12 4.27
C ALA A 116 5.23 16.50 3.76
N VAL A 117 6.54 16.70 3.56
CA VAL A 117 7.09 17.93 2.95
C VAL A 117 6.52 18.13 1.55
N VAL A 118 6.51 17.09 0.71
CA VAL A 118 5.89 17.16 -0.63
C VAL A 118 4.41 17.52 -0.53
N GLY A 119 3.67 16.95 0.42
CA GLY A 119 2.27 17.28 0.65
C GLY A 119 2.04 18.75 0.99
N VAL A 120 2.89 19.33 1.84
CA VAL A 120 2.88 20.78 2.16
C VAL A 120 3.17 21.60 0.90
N LEU A 121 4.17 21.22 0.12
CA LEU A 121 4.50 21.90 -1.15
C LEU A 121 3.35 21.83 -2.16
N VAL A 122 2.67 20.69 -2.26
CA VAL A 122 1.47 20.54 -3.10
C VAL A 122 0.33 21.42 -2.61
N GLN A 123 0.18 21.58 -1.30
CA GLN A 123 -0.86 22.45 -0.74
C GLN A 123 -0.62 23.94 -1.06
N ILE A 124 0.64 24.36 -1.20
CA ILE A 124 1.02 25.76 -1.48
C ILE A 124 1.11 26.01 -3.00
N ALA A 125 1.81 25.15 -3.73
CA ALA A 125 2.17 25.36 -5.14
C ALA A 125 1.30 24.56 -6.14
N GLY A 126 0.40 23.70 -5.65
CA GLY A 126 -0.42 22.81 -6.48
C GLY A 126 0.36 21.61 -7.05
N LEU A 127 -0.34 20.78 -7.84
CA LEU A 127 0.22 19.55 -8.43
C LEU A 127 1.02 19.77 -9.73
N GLY A 128 1.03 20.99 -10.27
CA GLY A 128 1.58 21.25 -11.61
C GLY A 128 3.06 20.87 -11.75
N TRP A 129 3.87 21.07 -10.71
CA TRP A 129 5.29 20.70 -10.73
C TRP A 129 5.49 19.18 -10.67
N ILE A 130 4.67 18.45 -9.91
CA ILE A 130 4.69 16.97 -9.88
C ILE A 130 4.34 16.42 -11.25
N ASN A 131 3.27 16.93 -11.87
CA ASN A 131 2.85 16.49 -13.20
C ASN A 131 3.93 16.75 -14.27
N ARG A 132 4.78 17.78 -14.09
CA ARG A 132 5.93 18.04 -14.96
C ARG A 132 7.10 17.12 -14.67
N LEU A 133 7.43 16.88 -13.40
CA LEU A 133 8.54 16.01 -12.99
C LEU A 133 8.26 14.54 -13.32
N MET A 134 7.03 14.10 -13.08
CA MET A 134 6.54 12.74 -13.23
C MET A 134 5.32 12.72 -14.14
N PRO A 135 5.48 12.97 -15.45
CA PRO A 135 4.40 12.77 -16.39
C PRO A 135 4.00 11.29 -16.41
N PRO A 136 2.80 10.95 -16.94
CA PRO A 136 2.24 9.61 -16.86
C PRO A 136 3.16 8.49 -17.35
N VAL A 137 4.02 8.78 -18.34
CA VAL A 137 5.07 7.86 -18.82
C VAL A 137 5.98 7.44 -17.67
N VAL A 138 6.62 8.41 -17.02
CA VAL A 138 7.57 8.20 -15.91
C VAL A 138 6.86 7.58 -14.71
N ALA A 139 5.70 8.11 -14.32
CA ALA A 139 4.95 7.61 -13.18
C ALA A 139 4.56 6.13 -13.38
N GLY A 140 3.97 5.79 -14.53
CA GLY A 140 3.61 4.41 -14.85
C GLY A 140 4.82 3.49 -14.95
N THR A 141 5.96 3.96 -15.47
CA THR A 141 7.22 3.20 -15.50
C THR A 141 7.73 2.87 -14.10
N ILE A 142 7.77 3.85 -13.19
CA ILE A 142 8.26 3.65 -11.82
C ILE A 142 7.35 2.69 -11.03
N VAL A 143 6.03 2.80 -11.20
CA VAL A 143 5.08 1.88 -10.57
C VAL A 143 5.26 0.45 -11.12
N ALA A 144 5.33 0.32 -12.46
CA ALA A 144 5.49 -0.99 -13.10
C ALA A 144 6.79 -1.69 -12.71
N LEU A 145 7.91 -0.95 -12.68
CA LEU A 145 9.22 -1.52 -12.39
C LEU A 145 9.33 -2.03 -10.94
N ILE A 146 8.64 -1.39 -9.98
CA ILE A 146 8.60 -1.87 -8.58
C ILE A 146 7.82 -3.17 -8.47
N GLY A 147 6.64 -3.25 -9.09
CA GLY A 147 5.86 -4.49 -9.10
C GLY A 147 6.62 -5.66 -9.71
N PHE A 148 7.20 -5.47 -10.89
CA PHE A 148 7.92 -6.55 -11.59
C PHE A 148 9.28 -6.88 -10.97
N ASN A 149 9.97 -5.94 -10.31
CA ASN A 149 11.20 -6.25 -9.58
C ASN A 149 10.98 -7.25 -8.42
N LEU A 150 9.77 -7.31 -7.86
CA LEU A 150 9.42 -8.24 -6.78
C LEU A 150 9.07 -9.65 -7.27
N ALA A 151 8.88 -9.86 -8.57
CA ALA A 151 8.48 -11.14 -9.13
C ALA A 151 9.37 -12.35 -8.72
N PRO A 152 10.72 -12.24 -8.66
CA PRO A 152 11.57 -13.33 -8.20
C PRO A 152 11.26 -13.78 -6.76
N THR A 153 10.87 -12.84 -5.88
CA THR A 153 10.56 -13.18 -4.48
C THR A 153 9.24 -13.96 -4.34
N ALA A 154 8.25 -13.67 -5.20
CA ALA A 154 7.04 -14.47 -5.27
C ALA A 154 7.35 -15.91 -5.70
N TRP A 155 8.21 -16.09 -6.71
CA TRP A 155 8.62 -17.41 -7.19
C TRP A 155 9.33 -18.25 -6.11
N VAL A 156 10.27 -17.66 -5.37
CA VAL A 156 10.97 -18.34 -4.27
C VAL A 156 9.99 -18.87 -3.22
N SER A 157 8.95 -18.11 -2.88
CA SER A 157 7.90 -18.56 -1.96
C SER A 157 6.99 -19.62 -2.59
N PHE A 158 6.62 -19.44 -3.86
CA PHE A 158 5.76 -20.35 -4.61
C PHE A 158 6.35 -21.76 -4.70
N GLN A 159 7.65 -21.88 -4.96
CA GLN A 159 8.33 -23.16 -5.11
C GLN A 159 8.41 -23.98 -3.81
N LYS A 160 8.27 -23.35 -2.63
CA LYS A 160 8.34 -24.06 -1.34
C LYS A 160 7.12 -24.96 -1.10
N ALA A 161 5.95 -24.57 -1.60
CA ALA A 161 4.74 -25.39 -1.54
C ALA A 161 3.85 -25.12 -2.77
N PRO A 162 4.21 -25.68 -3.95
CA PRO A 162 3.60 -25.33 -5.23
C PRO A 162 2.10 -25.64 -5.32
N VAL A 163 1.65 -26.72 -4.68
CA VAL A 163 0.23 -27.10 -4.64
C VAL A 163 -0.59 -26.04 -3.90
N THR A 164 -0.19 -25.73 -2.66
CA THR A 164 -0.80 -24.68 -1.83
C THR A 164 -0.77 -23.33 -2.53
N ALA A 165 0.35 -22.96 -3.15
CA ALA A 165 0.50 -21.69 -3.87
C ALA A 165 -0.42 -21.61 -5.09
N THR A 166 -0.49 -22.69 -5.89
CA THR A 166 -1.35 -22.76 -7.07
C THR A 166 -2.82 -22.67 -6.70
N ILE A 167 -3.25 -23.40 -5.67
CA ILE A 167 -4.65 -23.35 -5.20
C ILE A 167 -4.98 -21.97 -4.65
N THR A 168 -4.09 -21.38 -3.84
CA THR A 168 -4.26 -20.02 -3.33
C THR A 168 -4.45 -19.03 -4.49
N LEU A 169 -3.54 -19.02 -5.45
CA LEU A 169 -3.60 -18.15 -6.63
C LEU A 169 -4.89 -18.37 -7.44
N ALA A 170 -5.23 -19.64 -7.72
CA ALA A 170 -6.43 -19.99 -8.47
C ALA A 170 -7.70 -19.49 -7.78
N VAL A 171 -7.82 -19.66 -6.45
CA VAL A 171 -8.97 -19.18 -5.70
C VAL A 171 -9.06 -17.65 -5.71
N ILE A 172 -7.94 -16.94 -5.58
CA ILE A 172 -7.96 -15.47 -5.68
C ILE A 172 -8.47 -15.04 -7.06
N ILE A 173 -7.96 -15.64 -8.14
CA ILE A 173 -8.36 -15.32 -9.52
C ILE A 173 -9.85 -15.65 -9.72
N LEU A 174 -10.26 -16.88 -9.41
CA LEU A 174 -11.63 -17.33 -9.59
C LEU A 174 -12.61 -16.47 -8.80
N THR A 175 -12.28 -16.13 -7.56
CA THR A 175 -13.13 -15.29 -6.71
C THR A 175 -13.23 -13.85 -7.24
N SER A 176 -12.13 -13.31 -7.77
CA SER A 176 -12.09 -11.97 -8.38
C SER A 176 -12.94 -11.87 -9.66
N VAL A 177 -13.01 -12.96 -10.44
CA VAL A 177 -13.70 -12.99 -11.74
C VAL A 177 -15.18 -13.42 -11.61
N ILE A 178 -15.47 -14.40 -10.76
CA ILE A 178 -16.81 -14.98 -10.60
C ILE A 178 -17.70 -14.06 -9.76
N PHE A 179 -17.20 -13.57 -8.62
CA PHE A 179 -18.01 -12.78 -7.71
C PHE A 179 -17.95 -11.29 -8.04
N ARG A 180 -19.11 -10.63 -8.00
CA ARG A 180 -19.25 -9.18 -8.16
C ARG A 180 -19.42 -8.50 -6.79
N GLY A 181 -19.20 -7.19 -6.73
CA GLY A 181 -19.37 -6.41 -5.51
C GLY A 181 -18.31 -6.73 -4.45
N PHE A 182 -18.71 -6.81 -3.18
CA PHE A 182 -17.77 -6.95 -2.06
C PHE A 182 -16.88 -8.21 -2.14
N LEU A 183 -17.46 -9.38 -2.44
CA LEU A 183 -16.71 -10.64 -2.48
C LEU A 183 -15.57 -10.63 -3.52
N GLY A 184 -15.81 -10.00 -4.68
CA GLY A 184 -14.76 -9.81 -5.69
C GLY A 184 -13.65 -8.83 -5.23
N ARG A 185 -13.98 -7.86 -4.35
CA ARG A 185 -13.00 -6.91 -3.79
C ARG A 185 -12.15 -7.49 -2.66
N VAL A 186 -12.64 -8.52 -1.97
CA VAL A 186 -11.91 -9.23 -0.91
C VAL A 186 -11.38 -10.58 -1.36
N SER A 187 -11.19 -10.76 -2.67
CA SER A 187 -10.74 -12.01 -3.26
C SER A 187 -9.38 -12.49 -2.73
N ILE A 188 -8.46 -11.55 -2.46
CA ILE A 188 -7.15 -11.86 -1.87
C ILE A 188 -7.33 -12.45 -0.46
N PHE A 189 -8.18 -11.85 0.37
CA PHE A 189 -8.47 -12.36 1.71
C PHE A 189 -9.08 -13.78 1.65
N LEU A 190 -10.07 -13.98 0.78
CA LEU A 190 -10.72 -15.29 0.60
C LEU A 190 -9.75 -16.34 0.08
N GLY A 191 -8.89 -15.99 -0.88
CA GLY A 191 -7.88 -16.91 -1.38
C GLY A 191 -6.82 -17.26 -0.35
N VAL A 192 -6.39 -16.31 0.49
CA VAL A 192 -5.50 -16.60 1.63
C VAL A 192 -6.18 -17.54 2.63
N ILE A 193 -7.47 -17.35 2.94
CA ILE A 193 -8.21 -18.27 3.81
C ILE A 193 -8.23 -19.69 3.22
N VAL A 194 -8.61 -19.84 1.96
CA VAL A 194 -8.67 -21.17 1.33
C VAL A 194 -7.28 -21.80 1.23
N GLY A 195 -6.28 -21.02 0.88
CA GLY A 195 -4.87 -21.44 0.89
C GLY A 195 -4.42 -21.92 2.26
N TYR A 196 -4.80 -21.20 3.31
CA TYR A 196 -4.49 -21.56 4.70
C TYR A 196 -5.16 -22.88 5.11
N VAL A 197 -6.42 -23.11 4.69
CA VAL A 197 -7.11 -24.39 4.92
C VAL A 197 -6.40 -25.53 4.16
N VAL A 198 -5.96 -25.30 2.92
CA VAL A 198 -5.22 -26.29 2.13
C VAL A 198 -3.87 -26.62 2.77
N ALA A 199 -3.15 -25.62 3.26
CA ALA A 199 -1.92 -25.78 4.00
C ALA A 199 -2.13 -26.57 5.31
N LEU A 200 -3.24 -26.32 6.02
CA LEU A 200 -3.61 -27.06 7.21
C LEU A 200 -3.78 -28.56 6.91
N LEU A 201 -4.47 -28.89 5.81
CA LEU A 201 -4.67 -30.27 5.38
C LEU A 201 -3.37 -30.96 4.94
N GLN A 202 -2.37 -30.18 4.49
CA GLN A 202 -1.05 -30.68 4.13
C GLN A 202 -0.06 -30.71 5.31
N GLY A 203 -0.46 -30.26 6.50
CA GLY A 203 0.42 -30.23 7.67
C GLY A 203 1.54 -29.18 7.57
N GLU A 204 1.35 -28.11 6.79
CA GLU A 204 2.34 -27.05 6.57
C GLU A 204 2.39 -26.00 7.71
N ILE A 205 1.50 -26.10 8.70
CA ILE A 205 1.27 -25.06 9.70
C ILE A 205 1.67 -25.53 11.10
N ASP A 206 2.53 -24.75 11.75
CA ASP A 206 2.83 -24.88 13.17
C ASP A 206 2.02 -23.86 13.99
N TYR A 207 1.22 -24.37 14.93
CA TYR A 207 0.40 -23.57 15.84
C TYR A 207 1.03 -23.34 17.21
N SER A 208 2.26 -23.81 17.46
CA SER A 208 2.96 -23.64 18.74
C SER A 208 2.95 -22.18 19.20
N ALA A 209 3.45 -21.27 18.36
CA ALA A 209 3.49 -19.84 18.62
C ALA A 209 2.09 -19.22 18.75
N VAL A 210 1.10 -19.76 18.02
CA VAL A 210 -0.30 -19.32 18.16
C VAL A 210 -0.81 -19.72 19.53
N ALA A 211 -0.59 -20.95 19.99
CA ALA A 211 -1.07 -21.44 21.28
C ALA A 211 -0.50 -20.61 22.45
N GLU A 212 0.79 -20.28 22.40
CA GLU A 212 1.51 -19.51 23.43
C GLU A 212 1.14 -18.02 23.46
N ALA A 213 0.73 -17.44 22.32
CA ALA A 213 0.42 -16.03 22.25
C ALA A 213 -0.79 -15.66 23.12
N ALA A 214 -0.65 -14.54 23.84
CA ALA A 214 -1.71 -13.96 24.66
C ALA A 214 -2.83 -13.36 23.80
N TRP A 215 -4.06 -13.36 24.33
CA TRP A 215 -5.21 -12.74 23.69
C TRP A 215 -5.17 -11.21 23.73
N VAL A 216 -4.60 -10.65 24.80
CA VAL A 216 -4.43 -9.21 25.00
C VAL A 216 -2.98 -8.92 25.38
N GLY A 217 -2.35 -7.97 24.70
CA GLY A 217 -0.98 -7.55 24.92
C GLY A 217 -0.59 -6.38 24.03
N LEU A 218 0.39 -5.59 24.46
CA LEU A 218 0.86 -4.46 23.66
C LEU A 218 1.72 -4.95 22.48
N PRO A 219 1.63 -4.30 21.31
CA PRO A 219 2.54 -4.57 20.20
C PRO A 219 4.00 -4.30 20.57
N PRO A 220 4.97 -5.07 20.04
CA PRO A 220 6.38 -4.80 20.26
C PRO A 220 6.83 -3.57 19.47
N PHE A 221 7.56 -2.67 20.10
CA PHE A 221 8.11 -1.49 19.44
C PHE A 221 9.60 -1.66 19.12
N THR A 222 9.96 -1.28 17.90
CA THR A 222 11.34 -1.25 17.41
C THR A 222 11.62 0.14 16.89
N PHE A 223 12.76 0.72 17.26
CA PHE A 223 13.07 2.12 16.93
C PHE A 223 14.05 2.22 15.74
N PRO A 224 13.96 3.30 14.96
CA PRO A 224 14.91 3.56 13.87
C PRO A 224 16.31 3.86 14.41
N ASN A 225 17.34 3.43 13.68
CA ASN A 225 18.74 3.70 14.01
C ASN A 225 19.35 4.71 13.04
N PHE A 226 19.40 5.98 13.43
CA PHE A 226 20.06 7.06 12.67
C PHE A 226 21.56 7.24 12.97
N ALA A 227 22.08 6.52 13.97
CA ALA A 227 23.45 6.70 14.45
C ALA A 227 24.49 5.98 13.58
N SER A 228 24.09 4.94 12.84
CA SER A 228 24.99 4.24 11.93
C SER A 228 25.21 5.01 10.62
N GLY A 229 26.46 5.17 10.18
CA GLY A 229 26.79 5.72 8.87
C GLY A 229 26.17 4.94 7.71
N SER A 230 25.99 3.61 7.86
CA SER A 230 25.33 2.76 6.86
C SER A 230 23.83 3.03 6.70
N THR A 231 23.17 3.64 7.69
CA THR A 231 21.77 4.04 7.61
C THR A 231 21.56 5.14 6.57
N TRP A 232 22.45 6.13 6.53
CA TRP A 232 22.35 7.26 5.61
C TRP A 232 22.52 6.84 4.15
N SER A 233 23.42 5.90 3.87
CA SER A 233 23.50 5.25 2.56
C SER A 233 22.25 4.44 2.22
N GLY A 234 21.60 3.84 3.22
CA GLY A 234 20.39 3.04 3.06
C GLY A 234 19.15 3.85 2.70
N ILE A 235 19.04 5.11 3.17
CA ILE A 235 17.92 6.01 2.86
C ILE A 235 17.78 6.24 1.35
N ALA A 236 18.88 6.28 0.60
CA ALA A 236 18.86 6.43 -0.85
C ALA A 236 18.02 5.34 -1.56
N MET A 237 17.98 4.13 -1.01
CA MET A 237 17.19 3.02 -1.55
C MET A 237 15.68 3.26 -1.47
N PHE A 238 15.25 4.12 -0.55
CA PHE A 238 13.85 4.43 -0.30
C PHE A 238 13.34 5.64 -1.10
N VAL A 239 14.23 6.45 -1.68
CA VAL A 239 13.83 7.65 -2.45
C VAL A 239 12.82 7.34 -3.57
N PRO A 240 12.96 6.25 -4.36
CA PRO A 240 11.97 5.89 -5.37
C PRO A 240 10.57 5.64 -4.81
N VAL A 241 10.46 5.22 -3.55
CA VAL A 241 9.18 4.95 -2.89
C VAL A 241 8.37 6.23 -2.77
N VAL A 242 9.01 7.38 -2.49
CA VAL A 242 8.33 8.68 -2.40
C VAL A 242 7.55 8.97 -3.70
N PHE A 243 8.16 8.71 -4.85
CA PHE A 243 7.53 8.92 -6.15
C PHE A 243 6.32 8.02 -6.37
N VAL A 244 6.41 6.75 -5.95
CA VAL A 244 5.27 5.83 -6.01
C VAL A 244 4.14 6.29 -5.10
N LEU A 245 4.44 6.61 -3.85
CA LEU A 245 3.42 7.05 -2.90
C LEU A 245 2.73 8.34 -3.37
N ILE A 246 3.46 9.25 -4.01
CA ILE A 246 2.86 10.43 -4.63
C ILE A 246 1.88 10.02 -5.74
N ALA A 247 2.33 9.20 -6.70
CA ALA A 247 1.50 8.78 -7.84
C ALA A 247 0.25 8.01 -7.37
N GLU A 248 0.44 7.08 -6.43
CA GLU A 248 -0.60 6.25 -5.84
C GLU A 248 -1.62 7.09 -5.06
N ASN A 249 -1.18 7.95 -4.13
CA ASN A 249 -2.09 8.80 -3.37
C ASN A 249 -2.85 9.80 -4.26
N VAL A 250 -2.18 10.41 -5.25
CA VAL A 250 -2.86 11.30 -6.20
C VAL A 250 -3.91 10.52 -6.99
N GLY A 251 -3.59 9.30 -7.44
CA GLY A 251 -4.51 8.40 -8.12
C GLY A 251 -5.72 8.03 -7.25
N HIS A 252 -5.48 7.64 -5.99
CA HIS A 252 -6.52 7.30 -5.03
C HIS A 252 -7.43 8.47 -4.69
N VAL A 253 -6.87 9.66 -4.46
CA VAL A 253 -7.67 10.89 -4.24
C VAL A 253 -8.54 11.19 -5.46
N ARG A 254 -8.01 11.04 -6.68
CA ARG A 254 -8.80 11.20 -7.91
C ARG A 254 -9.90 10.15 -8.01
N GLY A 255 -9.61 8.89 -7.68
CA GLY A 255 -10.60 7.81 -7.62
C GLY A 255 -11.71 8.07 -6.61
N VAL A 256 -11.40 8.64 -5.44
CA VAL A 256 -12.42 9.08 -4.47
C VAL A 256 -13.20 10.29 -5.00
N ALA A 257 -12.55 11.21 -5.71
CA ALA A 257 -13.21 12.38 -6.31
C ALA A 257 -14.24 12.03 -7.39
N THR A 258 -14.08 10.92 -8.12
CA THR A 258 -15.12 10.48 -9.08
C THR A 258 -16.41 10.03 -8.39
N MET A 259 -16.33 9.66 -7.11
CA MET A 259 -17.45 9.16 -6.30
C MET A 259 -18.04 10.23 -5.38
N THR A 260 -17.19 11.10 -4.81
CA THR A 260 -17.54 12.10 -3.79
C THR A 260 -17.55 13.54 -4.31
N GLY A 261 -17.19 13.74 -5.58
CA GLY A 261 -17.14 15.04 -6.25
C GLY A 261 -15.73 15.61 -6.37
N ALA A 262 -15.54 16.46 -7.40
CA ALA A 262 -14.23 16.99 -7.79
C ALA A 262 -13.52 17.79 -6.67
N SER A 263 -14.27 18.32 -5.70
CA SER A 263 -13.72 19.07 -4.57
C SER A 263 -12.75 18.25 -3.70
N ALA A 264 -12.84 16.91 -3.72
CA ALA A 264 -11.90 16.03 -3.01
C ALA A 264 -10.45 16.16 -3.55
N THR A 265 -10.26 16.51 -4.82
CA THR A 265 -8.91 16.72 -5.40
C THR A 265 -8.17 17.90 -4.77
N ALA A 266 -8.88 18.88 -4.22
CA ALA A 266 -8.27 19.98 -3.47
C ALA A 266 -7.61 19.52 -2.16
N LEU A 267 -7.94 18.31 -1.68
CA LEU A 267 -7.37 17.72 -0.47
C LEU A 267 -6.10 16.92 -0.75
N THR A 268 -5.63 16.83 -1.99
CA THR A 268 -4.45 16.01 -2.36
C THR A 268 -3.22 16.35 -1.52
N GLY A 269 -2.91 17.64 -1.32
CA GLY A 269 -1.79 18.05 -0.46
C GLY A 269 -1.95 17.56 0.98
N ARG A 270 -3.15 17.68 1.55
CA ARG A 270 -3.46 17.18 2.91
C ARG A 270 -3.40 15.66 3.01
N ALA A 271 -3.82 14.95 1.96
CA ALA A 271 -3.74 13.50 1.90
C ALA A 271 -2.28 13.02 1.92
N LEU A 272 -1.40 13.68 1.15
CA LEU A 272 0.04 13.41 1.16
C LEU A 272 0.68 13.75 2.50
N VAL A 273 0.31 14.88 3.13
CA VAL A 273 0.75 15.21 4.49
C VAL A 273 0.33 14.14 5.48
N ALA A 274 -0.93 13.74 5.45
CA ALA A 274 -1.48 12.73 6.34
C ALA A 274 -0.77 11.39 6.21
N ASP A 275 -0.58 10.91 4.98
CA ASP A 275 0.12 9.65 4.73
C ASP A 275 1.61 9.72 5.12
N GLY A 276 2.28 10.85 4.84
CA GLY A 276 3.65 11.07 5.28
C GLY A 276 3.80 11.07 6.79
N VAL A 277 2.87 11.71 7.52
CA VAL A 277 2.84 11.70 8.99
C VAL A 277 2.57 10.30 9.53
N ALA A 278 1.61 9.56 8.96
CA ALA A 278 1.31 8.19 9.34
C ALA A 278 2.50 7.25 9.11
N THR A 279 3.13 7.34 7.94
CA THR A 279 4.36 6.60 7.60
C THR A 279 5.50 6.93 8.56
N THR A 280 5.68 8.20 8.89
CA THR A 280 6.70 8.65 9.86
C THR A 280 6.46 8.02 11.23
N LEU A 281 5.23 8.10 11.75
CA LEU A 281 4.88 7.50 13.03
C LEU A 281 5.05 5.98 13.01
N SER A 282 4.59 5.31 11.96
CA SER A 282 4.78 3.87 11.81
C SER A 282 6.27 3.49 11.86
N GLY A 283 7.12 4.16 11.07
CA GLY A 283 8.56 3.92 11.06
C GLY A 283 9.26 4.22 12.39
N LEU A 284 8.79 5.21 13.16
CA LEU A 284 9.37 5.55 14.47
C LEU A 284 9.19 4.43 15.51
N PHE A 285 8.15 3.62 15.39
CA PHE A 285 7.77 2.63 16.39
C PHE A 285 7.83 1.18 15.90
N GLY A 286 8.28 0.94 14.67
CA GLY A 286 8.56 -0.41 14.18
C GLY A 286 7.53 -0.98 13.21
N GLY A 287 6.60 -0.16 12.71
CA GLY A 287 5.61 -0.54 11.72
C GLY A 287 6.06 -0.32 10.28
N SER A 288 5.30 -0.87 9.34
CA SER A 288 5.53 -0.72 7.90
C SER A 288 5.13 0.67 7.39
N GLY A 289 5.77 1.15 6.33
CA GLY A 289 5.35 2.40 5.67
C GLY A 289 3.94 2.30 5.08
N THR A 290 3.20 3.41 5.09
CA THR A 290 1.77 3.43 4.75
C THR A 290 1.50 4.01 3.37
N THR A 291 0.28 3.76 2.87
CA THR A 291 -0.33 4.43 1.72
C THR A 291 -1.85 4.34 1.82
N THR A 292 -2.58 5.15 1.05
CA THR A 292 -4.03 5.01 0.91
C THR A 292 -4.39 3.73 0.13
N TYR A 293 -5.48 3.05 0.50
CA TYR A 293 -5.82 1.74 -0.08
C TYR A 293 -6.88 1.80 -1.19
N GLY A 294 -6.50 1.35 -2.38
CA GLY A 294 -7.38 1.18 -3.53
C GLY A 294 -8.46 0.13 -3.31
N GLU A 295 -8.19 -0.92 -2.52
CA GLU A 295 -9.16 -1.95 -2.15
C GLU A 295 -10.34 -1.36 -1.37
N ASN A 296 -10.05 -0.48 -0.40
CA ASN A 296 -11.05 0.22 0.39
C ASN A 296 -11.87 1.18 -0.50
N ILE A 297 -11.23 1.83 -1.48
CA ILE A 297 -11.91 2.65 -2.49
C ILE A 297 -12.84 1.78 -3.35
N GLY A 298 -12.41 0.57 -3.72
CA GLY A 298 -13.24 -0.40 -4.43
C GLY A 298 -14.45 -0.88 -3.62
N VAL A 299 -14.31 -1.03 -2.30
CA VAL A 299 -15.41 -1.40 -1.38
C VAL A 299 -16.40 -0.26 -1.22
N MET A 300 -15.95 0.97 -0.99
CA MET A 300 -16.86 2.11 -0.90
C MET A 300 -17.60 2.34 -2.23
N ALA A 301 -16.94 2.14 -3.39
CA ALA A 301 -17.58 2.20 -4.70
C ALA A 301 -18.70 1.17 -4.87
N ALA A 302 -18.47 -0.05 -4.36
CA ALA A 302 -19.45 -1.14 -4.44
C ALA A 302 -20.63 -0.95 -3.49
N THR A 303 -20.39 -0.39 -2.30
CA THR A 303 -21.41 -0.18 -1.26
C THR A 303 -22.15 1.15 -1.37
N ARG A 304 -21.58 2.12 -2.10
CA ARG A 304 -22.06 3.52 -2.18
C ARG A 304 -22.12 4.22 -0.81
N VAL A 305 -21.33 3.74 0.15
CA VAL A 305 -21.19 4.35 1.48
C VAL A 305 -19.83 5.05 1.53
N TYR A 306 -19.84 6.37 1.39
CA TYR A 306 -18.63 7.20 1.39
C TYR A 306 -18.38 7.89 2.73
N SER A 307 -19.12 7.50 3.77
CA SER A 307 -19.06 8.06 5.11
C SER A 307 -17.67 7.94 5.73
N THR A 308 -17.12 9.04 6.22
CA THR A 308 -15.86 9.01 7.00
C THR A 308 -16.03 8.31 8.35
N SER A 309 -17.24 8.25 8.90
CA SER A 309 -17.51 7.55 10.16
C SER A 309 -17.19 6.05 10.10
N ALA A 310 -17.37 5.41 8.93
CA ALA A 310 -16.99 4.01 8.73
C ALA A 310 -15.47 3.80 8.84
N TYR A 311 -14.68 4.77 8.36
CA TYR A 311 -13.22 4.74 8.45
C TYR A 311 -12.71 5.02 9.87
N TRP A 312 -13.44 5.81 10.67
CA TRP A 312 -13.19 5.91 12.12
C TRP A 312 -13.37 4.56 12.81
N ILE A 313 -14.45 3.83 12.51
CA ILE A 313 -14.65 2.48 13.04
C ILE A 313 -13.53 1.54 12.55
N ALA A 314 -13.16 1.60 11.27
CA ALA A 314 -12.09 0.77 10.72
C ALA A 314 -10.75 1.02 11.44
N GLY A 315 -10.37 2.29 11.63
CA GLY A 315 -9.15 2.66 12.34
C GLY A 315 -9.16 2.23 13.81
N VAL A 316 -10.27 2.45 14.53
CA VAL A 316 -10.42 1.98 15.92
C VAL A 316 -10.37 0.45 16.00
N THR A 317 -11.01 -0.24 15.06
CA THR A 317 -10.99 -1.71 15.01
C THR A 317 -9.58 -2.24 14.77
N ALA A 318 -8.82 -1.63 13.86
CA ALA A 318 -7.41 -1.97 13.64
C ALA A 318 -6.56 -1.76 14.90
N VAL A 319 -6.75 -0.64 15.61
CA VAL A 319 -6.10 -0.40 16.91
C VAL A 319 -6.47 -1.48 17.91
N LEU A 320 -7.74 -1.85 18.05
CA LEU A 320 -8.16 -2.88 19.00
C LEU A 320 -7.60 -4.27 18.64
N LEU A 321 -7.60 -4.63 17.35
CA LEU A 321 -7.02 -5.88 16.86
C LEU A 321 -5.51 -5.94 17.07
N SER A 322 -4.82 -4.80 17.01
CA SER A 322 -3.38 -4.73 17.25
C SER A 322 -3.01 -5.07 18.70
N LEU A 323 -3.93 -4.87 19.65
CA LEU A 323 -3.73 -5.23 21.05
C LEU A 323 -3.84 -6.74 21.31
N SER A 324 -3.94 -7.56 20.26
CA SER A 324 -3.98 -9.02 20.36
C SER A 324 -2.75 -9.65 19.72
N PRO A 325 -1.74 -10.06 20.51
CA PRO A 325 -0.58 -10.80 20.00
C PRO A 325 -0.98 -12.08 19.25
N LYS A 326 -2.09 -12.71 19.65
CA LYS A 326 -2.69 -13.87 18.98
C LYS A 326 -2.94 -13.60 17.50
N VAL A 327 -3.45 -12.41 17.16
CA VAL A 327 -3.69 -12.01 15.78
C VAL A 327 -2.36 -12.08 15.01
N GLY A 328 -1.32 -11.41 15.50
CA GLY A 328 0.01 -11.45 14.87
C GLY A 328 0.57 -12.88 14.71
N ALA A 329 0.40 -13.74 15.71
CA ALA A 329 0.85 -15.13 15.64
C ALA A 329 0.14 -15.94 14.54
N ILE A 330 -1.17 -15.76 14.35
CA ILE A 330 -1.95 -16.42 13.29
C ILE A 330 -1.47 -15.98 11.90
N PHE A 331 -1.08 -14.72 11.73
CA PHE A 331 -0.54 -14.26 10.44
C PHE A 331 0.86 -14.77 10.18
N ASN A 332 1.69 -14.86 11.22
CA ASN A 332 3.04 -15.40 11.10
C ASN A 332 3.04 -16.92 10.87
N SER A 333 1.95 -17.62 11.17
CA SER A 333 1.78 -19.05 10.84
C SER A 333 1.33 -19.29 9.40
N ILE A 334 1.11 -18.23 8.59
CA ILE A 334 0.78 -18.39 7.17
C ILE A 334 1.99 -18.96 6.43
N PRO A 335 1.86 -20.15 5.81
CA PRO A 335 3.01 -20.82 5.22
C PRO A 335 3.44 -20.18 3.89
N PRO A 336 4.69 -20.43 3.47
CA PRO A 336 5.25 -19.82 2.27
C PRO A 336 4.46 -20.10 0.98
N GLY A 337 3.78 -21.24 0.87
CA GLY A 337 2.92 -21.54 -0.28
C GLY A 337 1.79 -20.54 -0.46
N VAL A 338 1.06 -20.25 0.62
CA VAL A 338 -0.05 -19.27 0.62
C VAL A 338 0.48 -17.88 0.29
N LEU A 339 1.60 -17.48 0.90
CA LEU A 339 2.26 -16.21 0.59
C LEU A 339 2.70 -16.16 -0.88
N GLY A 340 3.24 -17.25 -1.42
CA GLY A 340 3.68 -17.35 -2.82
C GLY A 340 2.53 -17.17 -3.80
N GLY A 341 1.39 -17.81 -3.57
CA GLY A 341 0.20 -17.66 -4.40
C GLY A 341 -0.37 -16.23 -4.36
N ALA A 342 -0.48 -15.64 -3.16
CA ALA A 342 -0.98 -14.28 -2.98
C ALA A 342 -0.02 -13.23 -3.59
N THR A 343 1.28 -13.33 -3.31
CA THR A 343 2.28 -12.38 -3.81
C THR A 343 2.48 -12.46 -5.32
N CYS A 344 2.34 -13.64 -5.92
CA CYS A 344 2.36 -13.79 -7.39
C CYS A 344 1.31 -12.89 -8.06
N LEU A 345 0.09 -12.84 -7.53
CA LEU A 345 -0.94 -11.95 -8.05
C LEU A 345 -0.66 -10.49 -7.69
N LEU A 346 -0.35 -10.20 -6.41
CA LEU A 346 -0.18 -8.84 -5.91
C LEU A 346 0.92 -8.08 -6.64
N TYR A 347 2.11 -8.68 -6.80
CA TYR A 347 3.23 -8.03 -7.48
C TYR A 347 2.95 -7.82 -8.97
N GLY A 348 2.28 -8.79 -9.61
CA GLY A 348 1.80 -8.65 -10.98
C GLY A 348 0.78 -7.52 -11.13
N LEU A 349 -0.16 -7.40 -10.19
CA LEU A 349 -1.17 -6.35 -10.19
C LEU A 349 -0.55 -4.96 -10.04
N VAL A 350 0.44 -4.79 -9.16
CA VAL A 350 1.20 -3.53 -9.05
C VAL A 350 1.87 -3.19 -10.38
N GLY A 351 2.48 -4.18 -11.04
CA GLY A 351 3.04 -4.03 -12.38
C GLY A 351 2.02 -3.52 -13.40
N VAL A 352 0.83 -4.13 -13.42
CA VAL A 352 -0.29 -3.78 -14.32
C VAL A 352 -0.86 -2.41 -14.02
N ILE A 353 -0.90 -1.95 -12.76
CA ILE A 353 -1.35 -0.59 -12.42
C ILE A 353 -0.48 0.46 -13.12
N GLY A 354 0.84 0.24 -13.22
CA GLY A 354 1.72 1.11 -14.00
C GLY A 354 1.33 1.19 -15.48
N ILE A 355 0.87 0.07 -16.05
CA ILE A 355 0.35 -0.01 -17.42
C ILE A 355 -1.00 0.73 -17.52
N THR A 356 -1.89 0.56 -16.55
CA THR A 356 -3.17 1.28 -16.50
C THR A 356 -2.96 2.79 -16.47
N ILE A 357 -1.96 3.29 -15.73
CA ILE A 357 -1.59 4.72 -15.76
C ILE A 357 -1.25 5.18 -17.18
N TRP A 358 -0.52 4.38 -17.96
CA TRP A 358 -0.22 4.71 -19.35
C TRP A 358 -1.47 4.75 -20.24
N ILE A 359 -2.36 3.77 -20.09
CA ILE A 359 -3.58 3.65 -20.89
C ILE A 359 -4.54 4.81 -20.58
N ASP A 360 -4.83 5.05 -19.30
CA ASP A 360 -5.78 6.07 -18.86
C ASP A 360 -5.34 7.48 -19.25
N ASN A 361 -4.02 7.71 -19.30
CA ASN A 361 -3.44 8.99 -19.70
C ASN A 361 -3.05 9.04 -21.19
N ARG A 362 -3.41 8.03 -21.98
CA ARG A 362 -3.16 7.95 -23.43
C ARG A 362 -1.70 8.21 -23.79
N VAL A 363 -0.78 7.56 -23.07
CA VAL A 363 0.65 7.67 -23.33
C VAL A 363 0.97 7.15 -24.73
N ASP A 364 1.58 8.02 -25.54
CA ASP A 364 1.97 7.69 -26.90
C ASP A 364 3.36 7.01 -26.93
N PHE A 365 3.36 5.69 -27.02
CA PHE A 365 4.57 4.90 -27.20
C PHE A 365 5.05 4.82 -28.66
N SER A 366 4.49 5.58 -29.62
CA SER A 366 5.14 5.74 -30.93
C SER A 366 6.37 6.67 -30.84
N ARG A 367 6.44 7.51 -29.80
CA ARG A 367 7.57 8.41 -29.54
C ARG A 367 8.74 7.63 -28.92
N PRO A 368 9.95 7.65 -29.54
CA PRO A 368 11.11 6.93 -29.02
C PRO A 368 11.47 7.30 -27.57
N VAL A 369 11.36 8.59 -27.20
CA VAL A 369 11.61 9.05 -25.82
C VAL A 369 10.75 8.30 -24.80
N ASN A 370 9.47 8.05 -25.10
CA ASN A 370 8.58 7.33 -24.22
C ASN A 370 8.91 5.84 -24.16
N GLN A 371 9.20 5.23 -25.32
CA GLN A 371 9.61 3.82 -25.41
C GLN A 371 10.88 3.54 -24.62
N TYR A 372 11.92 4.37 -24.79
CA TYR A 372 13.21 4.19 -24.11
C TYR A 372 13.09 4.46 -22.62
N THR A 373 12.28 5.45 -22.22
CA THR A 373 11.97 5.72 -20.80
C THR A 373 11.43 4.46 -20.12
N ALA A 374 10.42 3.82 -20.71
CA ALA A 374 9.80 2.63 -20.13
C ALA A 374 10.69 1.39 -20.25
N GLY A 375 11.18 1.07 -21.44
CA GLY A 375 11.91 -0.17 -21.72
C GLY A 375 13.20 -0.31 -20.92
N VAL A 376 14.03 0.74 -20.91
CA VAL A 376 15.32 0.71 -20.22
C VAL A 376 15.13 0.61 -18.70
N ALA A 377 14.25 1.44 -18.14
CA ALA A 377 13.98 1.46 -16.71
C ALA A 377 13.41 0.13 -16.19
N LEU A 378 12.48 -0.48 -16.94
CA LEU A 378 11.91 -1.79 -16.61
C LEU A 378 12.99 -2.88 -16.59
N VAL A 379 13.84 -2.94 -17.63
CA VAL A 379 14.89 -3.97 -17.71
C VAL A 379 15.91 -3.79 -16.58
N ILE A 380 16.38 -2.58 -16.31
CA ILE A 380 17.31 -2.28 -15.21
C ILE A 380 16.75 -2.78 -13.87
N ALA A 381 15.46 -2.53 -13.62
CA ALA A 381 14.83 -2.96 -12.39
C ALA A 381 14.62 -4.47 -12.32
N VAL A 382 13.99 -5.08 -13.33
CA VAL A 382 13.65 -6.51 -13.33
C VAL A 382 14.89 -7.39 -13.34
N ALA A 383 15.92 -7.01 -14.09
CA ALA A 383 17.19 -7.75 -14.12
C ALA A 383 18.03 -7.56 -12.86
N GLY A 384 17.65 -6.66 -11.94
CA GLY A 384 18.35 -6.46 -10.68
C GLY A 384 19.72 -5.80 -10.84
N PHE A 385 19.85 -4.84 -11.75
CA PHE A 385 21.09 -4.08 -11.92
C PHE A 385 21.49 -3.46 -10.58
N SER A 386 22.79 -3.48 -10.28
CA SER A 386 23.30 -2.81 -9.08
C SER A 386 24.54 -2.00 -9.43
N PHE A 387 24.65 -0.85 -8.79
CA PHE A 387 25.79 0.04 -8.95
C PHE A 387 26.29 0.43 -7.57
N SER A 388 27.60 0.28 -7.35
CA SER A 388 28.22 0.64 -6.08
C SER A 388 29.21 1.77 -6.31
N PHE A 389 29.02 2.89 -5.62
CA PHE A 389 29.93 4.04 -5.69
C PHE A 389 30.08 4.69 -4.31
N GLY A 390 31.32 4.89 -3.87
CA GLY A 390 31.62 5.57 -2.60
C GLY A 390 31.00 4.91 -1.36
N GLY A 391 30.83 3.58 -1.36
CA GLY A 391 30.18 2.84 -0.26
C GLY A 391 28.65 2.85 -0.29
N VAL A 392 28.02 3.50 -1.27
CA VAL A 392 26.57 3.46 -1.49
C VAL A 392 26.25 2.44 -2.58
N GLN A 393 25.40 1.47 -2.26
CA GLN A 393 24.87 0.50 -3.24
C GLN A 393 23.48 0.93 -3.69
N LEU A 394 23.34 1.18 -4.99
CA LEU A 394 22.06 1.49 -5.64
C LEU A 394 21.54 0.23 -6.32
N GLY A 395 20.36 -0.22 -5.90
CA GLY A 395 19.68 -1.37 -6.51
C GLY A 395 18.88 -1.02 -7.76
N GLY A 396 18.37 -2.06 -8.43
CA GLY A 396 17.70 -1.95 -9.72
C GLY A 396 16.47 -1.04 -9.71
N ILE A 397 15.75 -0.95 -8.60
CA ILE A 397 14.62 -0.02 -8.45
C ILE A 397 15.09 1.44 -8.53
N VAL A 398 16.15 1.80 -7.80
CA VAL A 398 16.68 3.16 -7.77
C VAL A 398 17.25 3.53 -9.13
N LEU A 399 18.05 2.64 -9.71
CA LEU A 399 18.65 2.84 -11.03
C LEU A 399 17.58 2.93 -12.13
N GLY A 400 16.54 2.09 -12.06
CA GLY A 400 15.42 2.11 -13.00
C GLY A 400 14.61 3.40 -12.90
N ALA A 401 14.30 3.85 -11.70
CA ALA A 401 13.59 5.12 -11.49
C ALA A 401 14.42 6.33 -11.96
N ALA A 402 15.72 6.35 -11.67
CA ALA A 402 16.63 7.38 -12.15
C ALA A 402 16.72 7.36 -13.68
N ALA A 403 16.84 6.19 -14.31
CA ALA A 403 16.86 6.04 -15.76
C ALA A 403 15.57 6.57 -16.39
N ALA A 404 14.40 6.25 -15.82
CA ALA A 404 13.11 6.75 -16.31
C ALA A 404 13.07 8.30 -16.31
N LEU A 405 13.49 8.93 -15.21
CA LEU A 405 13.53 10.39 -15.10
C LEU A 405 14.52 11.01 -16.10
N VAL A 406 15.74 10.49 -16.14
CA VAL A 406 16.83 11.05 -16.97
C VAL A 406 16.50 10.90 -18.46
N ILE A 407 16.10 9.71 -18.90
CA ILE A 407 15.79 9.45 -20.32
C ILE A 407 14.62 10.30 -20.77
N TYR A 408 13.56 10.40 -19.96
CA TYR A 408 12.39 11.19 -20.34
C TYR A 408 12.71 12.68 -20.47
N HIS A 409 13.37 13.26 -19.45
CA HIS A 409 13.61 14.71 -19.41
C HIS A 409 14.69 15.14 -20.40
N LEU A 410 15.82 14.42 -20.47
CA LEU A 410 16.86 14.72 -21.45
C LEU A 410 16.39 14.44 -22.87
N GLY A 411 15.67 13.33 -23.09
CA GLY A 411 15.13 12.99 -24.41
C GLY A 411 14.20 14.06 -24.95
N ASN A 412 13.29 14.59 -24.11
CA ASN A 412 12.41 15.69 -24.50
C ASN A 412 13.12 17.05 -24.61
N ALA A 413 14.23 17.25 -23.91
CA ALA A 413 15.04 18.47 -24.05
C ALA A 413 15.82 18.48 -25.36
N LEU A 414 16.31 17.32 -25.80
CA LEU A 414 17.08 17.14 -27.04
C LEU A 414 16.21 16.99 -28.29
N SER A 415 14.96 16.54 -28.15
CA SER A 415 14.01 16.41 -29.27
C SER A 415 13.27 17.71 -29.62
N ARG A 416 13.61 18.81 -28.94
CA ARG A 416 13.15 20.17 -29.26
C ARG A 416 14.17 20.83 -30.15
#